data_AF-A0A9P7Z8D7-F1
#
_entry.id   AF-A0A9P7Z8D7-F1
#
_cell.length_a   1.000
_cell.length_b   1.000
_cell.length_c   1.000
_cell.angle_alpha   90.00
_cell.angle_beta   90.00
_cell.angle_gamma   90.00
#
_symmetry.space_group_name_H-M   'P 1'
#
loop_
_entity.id
_entity.type
_entity.pdbx_description
1 polymer ?
#
loop_
_entity_poly.entity_id
_entity_poly.type
_entity_poly.pdbx_seq_one_letter_code
_entity_poly.pdbx_strand_id
1 'polypeptide(L)'
;ITGEESLNAATEYITKRFGKLDVLFNNAGVSGSGLDPGVLTIDTLTKTLNMNVIGTARSTIACLPLLRKTSTPRLVSITSRLGSITDRSDQMSP
;
A
#
# COMPACT_ATOMS: atom_id res chain seq x y z
N ILE A 1 -2.47 -6.97 -4.56
CA ILE A 1 -1.53 -5.82 -4.77
C ILE A 1 -0.18 -6.25 -5.37
N THR A 2 0.32 -7.46 -5.08
CA THR A 2 1.70 -7.86 -5.41
C THR A 2 1.89 -8.42 -6.82
N GLY A 3 0.82 -8.72 -7.55
CA GLY A 3 0.87 -9.14 -8.95
C GLY A 3 0.23 -8.11 -9.88
N GLU A 4 0.93 -7.77 -10.96
CA GLU A 4 0.44 -6.84 -11.99
C GLU A 4 -0.83 -7.36 -12.66
N GLU A 5 -0.90 -8.66 -12.94
CA GLU A 5 -2.07 -9.35 -13.50
C GLU A 5 -3.31 -9.19 -12.61
N SER A 6 -3.15 -9.33 -11.30
CA SER A 6 -4.25 -9.17 -10.34
C SER A 6 -4.78 -7.74 -10.30
N LEU A 7 -3.89 -6.74 -10.41
CA LEU A 7 -4.29 -5.33 -10.49
C LEU A 7 -4.99 -5.02 -11.81
N ASN A 8 -4.48 -5.54 -12.92
CA ASN A 8 -5.09 -5.36 -14.24
C ASN A 8 -6.49 -5.98 -14.32
N ALA A 9 -6.65 -7.20 -13.80
CA ALA A 9 -7.97 -7.85 -13.73
C ALA A 9 -8.96 -7.04 -12.88
N ALA A 10 -8.49 -6.48 -11.75
CA ALA A 10 -9.32 -5.66 -10.88
C ALA A 10 -9.73 -4.33 -11.54
N THR A 11 -8.80 -3.63 -12.17
CA THR A 11 -9.10 -2.35 -12.86
C THR A 11 -9.99 -2.58 -14.09
N GLU A 12 -9.78 -3.67 -14.83
CA GLU A 12 -10.65 -4.04 -15.95
C GLU A 12 -12.07 -4.36 -15.47
N TYR A 13 -12.21 -5.13 -14.39
CA TYR A 13 -13.51 -5.43 -13.79
C TYR A 13 -14.25 -4.15 -13.37
N ILE A 14 -13.56 -3.24 -12.66
CA ILE A 14 -14.15 -1.96 -12.22
C ILE A 14 -14.55 -1.12 -13.43
N THR A 15 -13.69 -1.07 -14.46
CA THR A 15 -13.96 -0.34 -15.71
C THR A 15 -15.23 -0.87 -16.37
N LYS A 16 -15.36 -2.18 -16.55
CA LYS A 16 -16.51 -2.80 -17.21
C LYS A 16 -17.80 -2.64 -16.40
N ARG A 17 -17.72 -2.76 -15.07
CA ARG A 17 -18.92 -2.81 -14.22
C ARG A 17 -19.42 -1.44 -13.76
N PHE A 18 -18.51 -0.51 -13.51
CA PHE A 18 -18.80 0.78 -12.88
C PHE A 18 -18.25 1.99 -13.66
N GLY A 19 -17.28 1.79 -14.56
CA GLY A 19 -16.70 2.84 -15.41
C GLY A 19 -15.71 3.78 -14.71
N LYS A 20 -15.75 3.87 -13.37
CA LYS A 20 -14.93 4.74 -12.51
C LYS A 20 -14.63 4.10 -11.15
N LEU A 21 -13.74 4.71 -10.39
CA LEU A 21 -13.47 4.38 -8.99
C LEU A 21 -13.57 5.66 -8.16
N ASP A 22 -14.39 5.68 -7.11
CA ASP A 22 -14.56 6.89 -6.28
C ASP A 22 -13.57 6.93 -5.10
N VAL A 23 -13.26 5.76 -4.52
CA VAL A 23 -12.38 5.65 -3.35
C VAL A 23 -11.43 4.46 -3.50
N LEU A 24 -10.14 4.70 -3.25
CA LEU A 24 -9.12 3.65 -3.11
C LEU A 24 -8.63 3.57 -1.66
N PHE A 25 -8.70 2.37 -1.08
CA PHE A 25 -8.10 2.06 0.23
C PHE A 25 -6.84 1.22 0.06
N ASN A 26 -5.68 1.81 0.34
CA ASN A 26 -4.42 1.10 0.46
C ASN A 26 -4.26 0.62 1.92
N ASN A 27 -4.84 -0.54 2.22
CA ASN A 27 -4.79 -1.15 3.56
C ASN A 27 -3.92 -2.43 3.62
N ALA A 28 -3.63 -3.03 2.47
CA ALA A 28 -2.88 -4.27 2.44
C ALA A 28 -1.46 -4.05 2.98
N GLY A 29 -1.12 -4.79 4.05
CA GLY A 29 0.19 -4.73 4.67
C GLY A 29 0.49 -6.02 5.44
N VAL A 30 1.79 -6.30 5.59
CA VAL A 30 2.30 -7.40 6.41
C VAL A 30 3.25 -6.86 7.47
N SER A 31 3.24 -7.46 8.65
CA SER A 31 4.29 -7.20 9.62
C SER A 31 5.56 -7.89 9.16
N GLY A 32 6.69 -7.18 9.18
CA GLY A 32 7.99 -7.84 9.08
C GLY A 32 8.20 -8.74 10.29
N SER A 33 8.64 -9.98 10.07
CA SER A 33 9.16 -10.86 11.11
C SER A 33 10.63 -10.55 11.36
N GLY A 34 11.10 -10.55 12.62
CA GLY A 34 12.52 -10.36 12.91
C GLY A 34 13.00 -8.91 12.70
N LEU A 35 12.33 -7.93 13.30
CA LEU A 35 12.78 -6.53 13.29
C LEU A 35 14.02 -6.27 14.16
N ASP A 36 14.46 -7.26 14.92
CA ASP A 36 15.75 -7.22 15.58
C ASP A 36 16.86 -7.23 14.50
N PRO A 37 17.74 -6.21 14.47
CA PRO A 37 18.85 -6.13 13.52
C PRO A 37 19.74 -7.38 13.48
N GLY A 38 19.81 -8.15 14.58
CA GLY A 38 20.59 -9.39 14.66
C GLY A 38 20.01 -10.57 13.87
N VAL A 39 18.73 -10.52 13.49
CA VAL A 39 18.03 -11.60 12.77
C VAL A 39 17.37 -11.14 11.47
N LEU A 40 17.33 -9.83 11.21
CA LEU A 40 16.74 -9.26 10.01
C LEU A 40 17.52 -9.68 8.76
N THR A 41 16.84 -10.31 7.81
CA THR A 41 17.41 -10.63 6.49
C THR A 41 16.95 -9.62 5.45
N ILE A 42 17.79 -9.38 4.45
CA ILE A 42 17.43 -8.53 3.30
C ILE A 42 16.21 -9.07 2.56
N ASP A 43 16.05 -10.40 2.47
CA ASP A 43 14.87 -11.01 1.86
C ASP A 43 13.58 -10.65 2.62
N THR A 44 13.60 -10.78 3.95
CA THR A 44 12.43 -10.44 4.79
C THR A 44 12.10 -8.96 4.73
N LEU A 45 13.12 -8.09 4.74
CA LEU A 45 12.94 -6.65 4.54
C LEU A 45 12.36 -6.33 3.16
N THR A 46 12.93 -6.92 2.11
CA THR A 46 12.51 -6.74 0.71
C THR A 46 11.06 -7.17 0.52
N LYS A 47 10.67 -8.33 1.06
CA LYS A 47 9.29 -8.82 1.01
C LYS A 47 8.31 -7.86 1.69
N THR A 48 8.68 -7.35 2.87
CA THR A 48 7.86 -6.39 3.63
C THR A 48 7.70 -5.08 2.87
N LEU A 49 8.78 -4.51 2.32
CA LEU A 49 8.74 -3.28 1.54
C LEU A 49 7.97 -3.46 0.22
N ASN A 50 8.13 -4.61 -0.44
CA ASN A 50 7.41 -4.92 -1.68
C ASN A 50 5.89 -4.94 -1.48
N MET A 51 5.42 -5.39 -0.33
CA MET A 51 3.99 -5.38 0.00
C MET A 51 3.55 -3.98 0.45
N ASN A 52 4.15 -3.48 1.53
CA ASN A 52 3.63 -2.31 2.24
C ASN A 52 3.84 -1.00 1.49
N VAL A 53 4.93 -0.90 0.70
CA VAL A 53 5.31 0.32 -0.02
C VAL A 53 5.07 0.18 -1.51
N ILE A 54 5.75 -0.77 -2.15
CA ILE A 54 5.72 -0.90 -3.62
C ILE A 54 4.34 -1.36 -4.09
N GLY A 55 3.72 -2.33 -3.43
CA GLY A 55 2.38 -2.82 -3.76
C GLY A 55 1.30 -1.74 -3.60
N THR A 56 1.42 -0.90 -2.57
CA THR A 56 0.57 0.28 -2.36
C THR A 56 0.71 1.30 -3.50
N ALA A 57 1.94 1.60 -3.91
CA ALA A 57 2.20 2.49 -5.03
C ALA A 57 1.66 1.92 -6.35
N ARG A 58 1.89 0.64 -6.63
CA ARG A 58 1.36 -0.05 -7.82
C ARG A 58 -0.16 0.00 -7.89
N SER A 59 -0.84 -0.27 -6.78
CA SER A 59 -2.30 -0.20 -6.70
C SER A 59 -2.81 1.20 -7.00
N THR A 60 -2.13 2.21 -6.48
CA THR A 60 -2.44 3.62 -6.75
C THR A 60 -2.28 3.97 -8.21
N ILE A 61 -1.13 3.62 -8.82
CA ILE A 61 -0.85 3.90 -10.24
C ILE A 61 -1.88 3.23 -11.15
N ALA A 62 -2.18 1.95 -10.90
CA ALA A 62 -3.13 1.18 -11.71
C ALA A 62 -4.56 1.76 -11.63
N CYS A 63 -4.98 2.22 -10.46
CA CYS A 63 -6.32 2.76 -10.23
C CYS A 63 -6.46 4.25 -10.59
N LEU A 64 -5.35 4.97 -10.80
CA LEU A 64 -5.35 6.43 -11.03
C LEU A 64 -6.23 6.85 -12.22
N PRO A 65 -6.24 6.16 -13.38
CA PRO A 65 -7.13 6.51 -14.49
C PRO A 65 -8.62 6.42 -14.13
N LEU A 66 -9.00 5.48 -13.26
CA LEU A 66 -10.38 5.31 -12.80
C LEU A 66 -10.77 6.34 -11.75
N LEU A 67 -9.85 6.68 -10.85
CA LEU A 67 -10.03 7.74 -9.85
C LEU A 67 -10.24 9.11 -10.50
N ARG A 68 -9.51 9.42 -11.59
CA ARG A 68 -9.64 10.69 -12.31
C ARG A 68 -11.00 10.89 -13.00
N LYS A 69 -11.81 9.85 -13.16
CA LYS A 69 -13.16 9.94 -13.74
C LYS A 69 -14.22 10.40 -12.73
N THR A 70 -13.90 10.41 -11.43
CA THR A 70 -14.81 10.94 -10.42
C THR A 70 -14.51 12.42 -10.13
N SER A 71 -15.53 13.18 -9.76
CA SER A 71 -15.39 14.58 -9.39
C SER A 71 -14.78 14.78 -8.00
N THR A 72 -14.82 13.74 -7.15
CA THR A 72 -14.34 13.80 -5.75
C THR A 72 -13.55 12.54 -5.36
N PRO A 73 -12.40 12.28 -6.01
CA PRO A 73 -11.61 11.08 -5.73
C PRO A 73 -11.03 11.10 -4.32
N ARG A 74 -11.05 9.95 -3.65
CA ARG A 74 -10.40 9.76 -2.35
C ARG A 74 -9.40 8.62 -2.41
N LEU A 75 -8.18 8.88 -1.94
CA LEU A 75 -7.15 7.87 -1.73
C LEU A 75 -6.81 7.85 -0.25
N VAL A 76 -7.01 6.70 0.37
CA VAL A 76 -6.76 6.50 1.80
C VAL A 76 -5.69 5.44 1.96
N SER A 77 -4.55 5.81 2.56
CA SER A 77 -3.50 4.87 2.92
C SER A 77 -3.51 4.63 4.42
N ILE A 78 -3.65 3.37 4.80
CA ILE A 78 -3.57 2.96 6.20
C ILE A 78 -2.12 2.66 6.52
N THR A 79 -1.52 3.49 7.38
CA THR A 79 -0.14 3.37 7.85
C THR A 79 -0.11 2.97 9.33
N SER A 80 1.08 2.83 9.90
CA SER A 80 1.27 2.52 11.31
C SER A 80 2.14 3.58 11.99
N ARG A 81 2.01 3.69 13.32
CA ARG A 81 2.86 4.56 14.13
C ARG A 81 4.35 4.24 14.00
N LEU A 82 4.68 2.98 13.69
CA LEU A 82 6.05 2.53 13.42
C LEU A 82 6.70 3.26 12.23
N GLY A 83 5.91 3.84 11.32
CA GLY A 83 6.42 4.66 10.21
C GLY A 83 6.78 6.10 10.60
N SER A 84 6.42 6.56 11.81
CA SER A 84 6.75 7.92 12.27
C SER A 84 8.19 7.98 12.78
N ILE A 85 9.07 8.64 12.04
CA ILE A 85 10.46 8.85 12.47
C ILE A 85 10.50 9.61 13.80
N THR A 86 9.66 10.65 13.95
CA THR A 86 9.54 11.43 15.18
C THR A 86 9.23 10.54 16.38
N ASP A 87 8.17 9.72 16.30
CA ASP A 87 7.76 8.80 17.38
C ASP A 87 8.77 7.68 17.65
N ARG A 88 9.65 7.35 16.68
CA ARG A 88 10.69 6.33 16.86
C ARG A 88 12.00 6.91 17.38
N SER A 89 12.24 8.20 17.16
CA SER A 89 13.41 8.91 17.70
C SER A 89 13.20 9.44 19.12
N ASP A 90 11.95 9.58 19.55
CA ASP A 90 11.60 10.04 20.89
C ASP A 90 11.68 8.89 21.92
N GLN A 91 12.57 9.03 22.90
CA GLN A 91 12.77 8.05 23.98
C GLN A 91 11.59 7.97 24.96
N MET A 92 10.74 8.99 24.98
CA MET A 92 9.53 9.05 25.82
C MET A 92 8.28 8.57 25.10
N SER A 93 8.38 8.28 23.80
CA SER A 93 7.26 7.72 23.05
C SER A 93 6.92 6.32 23.58
N PRO A 94 5.63 6.00 23.78
CA PRO A 94 5.20 4.76 24.40
C PRO A 94 5.54 3.50 23.59
#